data_AF-A0A7G8HIN8-F1
#
_entry.id   AF-A0A7G8HIN8-F1
#
_cell.length_a   1.000
_cell.length_b   1.000
_cell.length_c   1.000
_cell.angle_alpha   90.00
_cell.angle_beta   90.00
_cell.angle_gamma   90.00
#
_symmetry.space_group_name_H-M   'P 1'
#
loop_
_entity.id
_entity.type
_entity.pdbx_description
1 polymer ?
#
loop_
_entity_poly.entity_id
_entity_poly.type
_entity_poly.pdbx_seq_one_letter_code
_entity_poly.pdbx_strand_id
1 'polypeptide(L)'
;MSSSGPSSSGEVPTVLVKDSEGRDLLCFLEQLIPLDGQDFALLTPVDTPVCLFKLRDGEDPQLIDSIASSEPILSVADVVLQEHDLTLVRSAVTLTVNGELDEPEPEDADDEEGDDESETYELLVSFLVEDQEYGLYIPLDPFFVVARMDDGCAVLVEGEDFDRIQPRIEAELDERDLPE
;
A
#
# COMPACT_ATOMS: atom_id res chain seq x y z
N MET A 1 -41.14 15.01 -20.30
CA MET A 1 -40.22 15.25 -19.17
C MET A 1 -39.38 14.01 -19.05
N SER A 2 -38.17 14.03 -19.61
CA SER A 2 -37.24 12.91 -19.52
C SER A 2 -36.06 13.40 -18.69
N SER A 3 -36.03 12.98 -17.44
CA SER A 3 -34.89 13.18 -16.55
C SER A 3 -33.76 12.28 -17.04
N SER A 4 -32.71 12.89 -17.57
CA SER A 4 -31.42 12.23 -17.78
C SER A 4 -30.92 11.74 -16.41
N GLY A 5 -30.80 10.43 -16.23
CA GLY A 5 -29.95 9.89 -15.17
C GLY A 5 -28.49 10.17 -15.53
N PRO A 6 -27.61 10.45 -14.55
CA PRO A 6 -26.19 10.53 -14.83
C PRO A 6 -25.71 9.15 -15.30
N SER A 7 -25.11 9.12 -16.48
CA SER A 7 -24.25 8.01 -16.90
C SER A 7 -23.08 7.97 -15.93
N SER A 8 -23.12 7.11 -14.91
CA SER A 8 -21.95 6.87 -14.07
C SER A 8 -21.04 5.94 -14.84
N SER A 9 -20.01 6.50 -15.47
CA SER A 9 -18.79 5.76 -15.77
C SER A 9 -18.35 5.05 -14.48
N GLY A 10 -17.92 3.79 -14.58
CA GLY A 10 -17.53 2.94 -13.43
C GLY A 10 -16.24 3.37 -12.76
N GLU A 11 -16.07 4.66 -12.47
CA GLU A 11 -14.95 5.20 -11.71
C GLU A 11 -15.16 4.85 -10.22
N VAL A 12 -14.24 4.07 -9.66
CA VAL A 12 -14.18 3.80 -8.23
C VAL A 12 -13.89 5.14 -7.53
N PRO A 13 -14.73 5.59 -6.57
CA PRO A 13 -14.53 6.88 -5.93
C PRO A 13 -13.21 6.88 -5.14
N THR A 14 -12.48 8.00 -5.17
CA THR A 14 -11.27 8.18 -4.37
C THR A 14 -11.53 8.97 -3.11
N VAL A 15 -10.79 8.66 -2.05
CA VAL A 15 -10.90 9.26 -0.72
C VAL A 15 -9.51 9.54 -0.17
N LEU A 16 -9.34 10.70 0.48
CA LEU A 16 -8.11 11.06 1.16
C LEU A 16 -8.16 10.56 2.60
N VAL A 17 -7.23 9.67 2.95
CA VAL A 17 -7.06 9.09 4.28
C VAL A 17 -6.00 9.86 5.03
N LYS A 18 -6.28 10.20 6.29
CA LYS A 18 -5.34 10.86 7.19
C LYS A 18 -4.95 9.95 8.34
N ASP A 19 -3.65 9.85 8.62
CA ASP A 19 -3.14 9.20 9.83
C ASP A 19 -3.09 10.14 11.04
N SER A 20 -2.70 9.60 12.19
CA SER A 20 -2.52 10.34 13.43
C SER A 20 -1.39 11.39 13.39
N GLU A 21 -0.43 11.26 12.46
CA GLU A 21 0.66 12.21 12.24
C GLU A 21 0.29 13.33 11.25
N GLY A 22 -0.90 13.25 10.64
CA GLY A 22 -1.42 14.21 9.69
C GLY A 22 -0.92 14.04 8.26
N ARG A 23 -0.28 12.90 7.95
CA ARG A 23 0.06 12.51 6.58
C ARG A 23 -1.19 12.10 5.82
N ASP A 24 -1.10 12.22 4.51
CA ASP A 24 -2.19 11.94 3.59
C ASP A 24 -1.85 10.70 2.76
N LEU A 25 -2.86 9.88 2.47
CA LEU A 25 -2.81 8.82 1.48
C LEU A 25 -4.10 8.86 0.66
N LEU A 26 -3.97 8.99 -0.67
CA LEU A 26 -5.12 8.91 -1.57
C LEU A 26 -5.42 7.44 -1.86
N CYS A 27 -6.65 7.02 -1.62
CA CYS A 27 -7.08 5.65 -1.85
C CYS A 27 -8.32 5.57 -2.73
N PHE A 28 -8.49 4.46 -3.44
CA PHE A 28 -9.78 4.06 -3.97
C PHE A 28 -10.66 3.49 -2.84
N LEU A 29 -11.93 3.84 -2.86
CA LEU A 29 -12.95 3.30 -1.97
C LEU A 29 -13.50 2.00 -2.57
N GLU A 30 -12.96 0.88 -2.10
CA GLU A 30 -13.42 -0.45 -2.50
C GLU A 30 -14.82 -0.71 -1.95
N GLN A 31 -14.97 -0.59 -0.63
CA GLN A 31 -16.20 -0.96 0.06
C GLN A 31 -16.47 -0.11 1.30
N LEU A 32 -17.75 0.12 1.59
CA LEU A 32 -18.22 0.65 2.87
C LEU A 32 -18.81 -0.49 3.71
N ILE A 33 -18.42 -0.49 4.99
CA ILE A 33 -18.68 -1.56 5.95
C ILE A 33 -19.30 -0.90 7.20
N PRO A 34 -20.64 -0.96 7.35
CA PRO A 34 -21.31 -0.42 8.52
C PRO A 34 -21.12 -1.35 9.72
N LEU A 35 -20.44 -0.88 10.77
CA LEU A 35 -20.13 -1.68 11.95
C LEU A 35 -20.39 -0.88 13.24
N ASP A 36 -21.21 -1.44 14.13
CA ASP A 36 -21.64 -0.81 15.40
C ASP A 36 -22.23 0.61 15.26
N GLY A 37 -22.86 0.90 14.12
CA GLY A 37 -23.45 2.23 13.84
C GLY A 37 -22.44 3.27 13.35
N GLN A 38 -21.25 2.84 12.96
CA GLN A 38 -20.21 3.65 12.36
C GLN A 38 -19.81 3.07 11.00
N ASP A 39 -19.58 3.92 10.01
CA ASP A 39 -19.16 3.46 8.69
C ASP A 39 -17.64 3.36 8.62
N PHE A 40 -17.15 2.17 8.29
CA PHE A 40 -15.75 1.93 7.95
C PHE A 40 -15.61 1.80 6.44
N ALA A 41 -14.44 2.13 5.92
CA ALA A 41 -14.09 2.01 4.53
C ALA A 41 -12.92 1.04 4.39
N LEU A 42 -13.08 0.08 3.48
CA LEU A 42 -11.97 -0.71 2.94
C LEU A 42 -11.45 0.02 1.72
N LEU A 43 -10.15 0.27 1.71
CA LEU A 43 -9.50 1.17 0.78
C LEU A 43 -8.24 0.53 0.19
N THR A 44 -7.89 0.90 -1.03
CA THR A 44 -6.64 0.51 -1.70
C THR A 44 -5.87 1.78 -2.10
N PRO A 45 -4.55 1.87 -1.85
CA PRO A 45 -3.75 3.02 -2.29
C PRO A 45 -3.88 3.28 -3.79
N VAL A 46 -3.95 4.57 -4.19
CA VAL A 46 -3.88 4.95 -5.61
C VAL A 46 -2.47 4.76 -6.16
N ASP A 47 -1.47 5.09 -5.35
CA ASP A 47 -0.05 4.91 -5.67
C ASP A 47 0.43 3.52 -5.24
N THR A 48 1.45 2.99 -5.90
CA THR A 48 1.95 1.64 -5.63
C THR A 48 2.62 1.58 -4.25
N PRO A 49 2.17 0.72 -3.32
CA PRO A 49 2.80 0.55 -2.01
C PRO A 49 4.19 -0.07 -2.16
N VAL A 50 5.15 0.40 -1.35
CA VAL A 50 6.51 -0.14 -1.30
C VAL A 50 7.00 -0.35 0.12
N CYS A 51 7.85 -1.35 0.30
CA CYS A 51 8.49 -1.69 1.57
C CYS A 51 10.00 -1.49 1.46
N LEU A 52 10.61 -0.91 2.49
CA LEU A 52 12.06 -0.75 2.57
C LEU A 52 12.68 -1.93 3.29
N PHE A 53 13.59 -2.61 2.63
CA PHE A 53 14.36 -3.72 3.19
C PHE A 53 15.84 -3.37 3.30
N LYS A 54 16.47 -3.90 4.34
CA LYS A 54 17.91 -3.91 4.52
C LYS A 54 18.45 -5.25 4.03
N LEU A 55 19.34 -5.21 3.04
CA LEU A 55 19.91 -6.40 2.40
C LEU A 55 21.27 -6.73 3.03
N ARG A 56 21.54 -7.99 3.33
CA ARG A 56 22.82 -8.43 3.90
C ARG A 56 23.28 -9.71 3.22
N ASP A 57 24.59 -9.80 2.99
CA ASP A 57 25.20 -10.95 2.33
C ASP A 57 25.00 -12.23 3.19
N GLY A 58 24.28 -13.20 2.63
CA GLY A 58 24.01 -14.49 3.27
C GLY A 58 23.02 -14.46 4.44
N GLU A 59 22.23 -13.38 4.59
CA GLU A 59 21.10 -13.28 5.52
C GLU A 59 19.84 -12.84 4.75
N ASP A 60 18.66 -13.28 5.22
CA ASP A 60 17.39 -12.84 4.67
C ASP A 60 17.22 -11.29 4.77
N PRO A 61 16.61 -10.63 3.77
CA PRO A 61 16.19 -9.24 3.81
C PRO A 61 15.44 -8.88 5.09
N GLN A 62 15.88 -7.80 5.74
CA GLN A 62 15.24 -7.30 6.96
C GLN A 62 14.33 -6.10 6.66
N LEU A 63 13.02 -6.26 6.85
CA LEU A 63 12.05 -5.17 6.73
C LEU A 63 12.36 -4.03 7.72
N ILE A 64 12.20 -2.80 7.23
CA ILE A 64 12.35 -1.56 8.02
C ILE A 64 10.97 -0.91 8.18
N ASP A 65 10.33 -1.16 9.32
CA ASP A 65 8.96 -0.66 9.59
C ASP A 65 8.91 0.84 9.91
N SER A 66 10.02 1.44 10.33
CA SER A 66 10.05 2.83 10.82
C SER A 66 10.54 3.81 9.75
N ILE A 67 9.59 4.50 9.12
CA ILE A 67 9.86 5.61 8.16
C ILE A 67 10.67 6.73 8.81
N ALA A 68 10.33 7.12 10.05
CA ALA A 68 10.98 8.24 10.73
C ALA A 68 12.47 8.00 11.03
N SER A 69 12.88 6.75 11.21
CA SER A 69 14.27 6.39 11.49
C SER A 69 15.11 6.17 10.23
N SER A 70 14.47 6.13 9.05
CA SER A 70 15.10 5.79 7.78
C SER A 70 15.25 6.98 6.81
N GLU A 71 14.93 8.21 7.21
CA GLU A 71 14.95 9.38 6.31
C GLU A 71 16.27 9.59 5.51
N PRO A 72 17.47 9.38 6.07
CA PRO A 72 18.71 9.44 5.29
C PRO A 72 18.77 8.41 4.16
N ILE A 73 18.21 7.23 4.40
CA ILE A 73 18.12 6.13 3.43
C ILE A 73 17.08 6.47 2.36
N LEU A 74 15.90 6.96 2.79
CA LEU A 74 14.82 7.36 1.87
C LEU A 74 15.24 8.53 0.97
N SER A 75 16.07 9.44 1.46
CA SER A 75 16.62 10.54 0.65
C SER A 75 17.52 10.06 -0.50
N VAL A 76 18.22 8.93 -0.32
CA VAL A 76 18.98 8.30 -1.40
C VAL A 76 18.05 7.56 -2.35
N ALA A 77 17.04 6.87 -1.81
CA ALA A 77 16.01 6.22 -2.61
C ALA A 77 15.30 7.21 -3.56
N ASP A 78 14.99 8.43 -3.11
CA ASP A 78 14.41 9.48 -3.96
C ASP A 78 15.25 9.77 -5.20
N VAL A 79 16.58 9.80 -5.06
CA VAL A 79 17.49 10.09 -6.17
C VAL A 79 17.49 8.94 -7.18
N VAL A 80 17.51 7.70 -6.68
CA VAL A 80 17.51 6.51 -7.53
C VAL A 80 16.18 6.37 -8.27
N LEU A 81 15.05 6.57 -7.59
CA LEU A 81 13.72 6.51 -8.20
C LEU A 81 13.52 7.57 -9.28
N GLN A 82 14.13 8.75 -9.14
CA GLN A 82 14.08 9.79 -10.19
C GLN A 82 14.74 9.35 -11.50
N GLU A 83 15.71 8.43 -11.48
CA GLU A 83 16.29 7.87 -12.71
C GLU A 83 15.28 7.01 -13.48
N HIS A 84 14.20 6.59 -12.82
CA HIS A 84 13.10 5.79 -13.37
C HIS A 84 11.80 6.61 -13.51
N ASP A 85 11.85 7.94 -13.42
CA ASP A 85 10.67 8.81 -13.44
C ASP A 85 9.65 8.51 -12.30
N LEU A 86 10.13 7.93 -11.20
CA LEU A 86 9.35 7.58 -10.02
C LEU A 86 9.60 8.56 -8.86
N THR A 87 8.58 8.76 -8.02
CA THR A 87 8.67 9.62 -6.83
C THR A 87 8.22 8.87 -5.58
N LEU A 88 9.07 8.83 -4.55
CA LEU A 88 8.73 8.21 -3.26
C LEU A 88 7.91 9.16 -2.40
N VAL A 89 6.72 8.72 -2.00
CA VAL A 89 5.79 9.45 -1.16
C VAL A 89 5.79 8.82 0.24
N ARG A 90 6.05 9.64 1.27
CA ARG A 90 5.89 9.25 2.67
C ARG A 90 4.42 9.41 3.07
N SER A 91 3.59 8.51 2.58
CA SER A 91 2.15 8.53 2.76
C SER A 91 1.74 8.13 4.18
N ALA A 92 0.46 8.31 4.52
CA ALA A 92 -0.12 7.68 5.71
C ALA A 92 0.01 6.15 5.63
N VAL A 93 0.24 5.49 6.77
CA VAL A 93 0.42 4.01 6.89
C VAL A 93 1.71 3.45 6.29
N THR A 94 1.96 3.74 5.01
CA THR A 94 2.98 3.06 4.20
C THR A 94 3.70 4.01 3.26
N LEU A 95 4.85 3.58 2.75
CA LEU A 95 5.51 4.27 1.65
C LEU A 95 4.80 3.90 0.35
N THR A 96 4.64 4.88 -0.54
CA THR A 96 4.11 4.65 -1.88
C THR A 96 5.00 5.27 -2.93
N VAL A 97 4.97 4.73 -4.13
CA VAL A 97 5.68 5.29 -5.29
C VAL A 97 4.66 5.77 -6.31
N ASN A 98 4.81 7.01 -6.72
CA ASN A 98 4.03 7.62 -7.80
C ASN A 98 4.88 7.65 -9.07
N GLY A 99 4.30 7.20 -10.18
CA GLY A 99 4.93 7.16 -11.50
C GLY A 99 4.46 5.95 -12.30
N GLU A 100 4.93 5.82 -13.53
CA GLU A 100 4.64 4.65 -14.37
C GLU A 100 5.70 3.59 -14.11
N LEU A 101 5.29 2.45 -13.56
CA LEU A 101 6.13 1.27 -13.42
C LEU A 101 6.12 0.50 -14.73
N ASP A 102 7.29 0.06 -15.18
CA ASP A 102 7.38 -0.87 -16.30
C ASP A 102 6.69 -2.20 -15.91
N GLU A 103 5.94 -2.79 -16.86
CA GLU A 103 5.39 -4.12 -16.67
C GLU A 103 6.54 -5.12 -16.49
N PRO A 104 6.47 -6.06 -15.52
CA PRO A 104 7.50 -7.06 -15.37
C PRO A 104 7.67 -7.81 -16.70
N GLU A 105 8.90 -7.91 -17.18
CA GLU A 105 9.18 -8.74 -18.35
C GLU A 105 8.76 -10.18 -18.00
N PRO A 106 7.99 -10.87 -18.85
CA PRO A 106 7.61 -12.25 -18.57
C PRO A 106 8.88 -13.08 -18.46
N GLU A 107 9.20 -13.52 -17.24
CA GLU A 107 10.38 -14.31 -16.96
C GLU A 107 10.32 -15.59 -17.83
N ASP A 108 11.30 -15.77 -18.72
CA ASP A 108 11.54 -17.08 -19.32
C ASP A 108 11.90 -18.00 -18.14
N ALA A 109 10.97 -18.88 -17.78
CA ALA A 109 11.09 -19.80 -16.66
C ALA A 109 12.26 -20.79 -16.85
N ASP A 110 13.48 -20.32 -16.60
CA ASP A 110 14.69 -21.13 -16.53
C ASP A 110 15.22 -21.08 -15.09
N ASP A 111 15.01 -22.21 -14.40
CA ASP A 111 15.63 -22.68 -13.16
C ASP A 111 16.75 -21.79 -12.56
N GLU A 112 16.41 -20.97 -11.57
CA GLU A 112 17.30 -20.70 -10.44
C GLU A 112 16.51 -20.94 -9.14
N GLU A 113 17.14 -21.59 -8.17
CA GLU A 113 16.61 -21.80 -6.82
C GLU A 113 16.38 -20.43 -6.16
N GLY A 114 15.26 -19.78 -6.51
CA GLY A 114 14.84 -18.50 -5.99
C GLY A 114 14.43 -18.62 -4.54
N ASP A 115 14.93 -17.70 -3.73
CA ASP A 115 14.53 -17.49 -2.35
C ASP A 115 12.98 -17.42 -2.26
N ASP A 116 12.37 -18.12 -1.31
CA ASP A 116 10.90 -18.14 -1.05
C ASP A 116 10.31 -16.70 -0.97
N GLU A 117 11.15 -15.70 -0.68
CA GLU A 117 10.75 -14.29 -0.59
C GLU A 117 10.40 -13.64 -1.93
N SER A 118 10.85 -14.21 -3.06
CA SER A 118 10.46 -13.76 -4.41
C SER A 118 8.96 -13.98 -4.70
N GLU A 119 8.30 -14.85 -3.92
CA GLU A 119 6.86 -15.12 -4.07
C GLU A 119 5.97 -14.07 -3.38
N THR A 120 6.52 -13.25 -2.47
CA THR A 120 5.74 -12.25 -1.70
C THR A 120 6.06 -10.81 -2.12
N TYR A 121 7.27 -10.57 -2.63
CA TYR A 121 7.75 -9.23 -2.95
C TYR A 121 8.49 -9.20 -4.29
N GLU A 122 8.28 -8.12 -5.04
CA GLU A 122 9.01 -7.80 -6.26
C GLU A 122 10.03 -6.68 -5.99
N LEU A 123 11.28 -6.87 -6.39
CA LEU A 123 12.32 -5.83 -6.24
C LEU A 123 12.07 -4.68 -7.22
N LEU A 124 11.83 -3.48 -6.69
CA LEU A 124 11.69 -2.26 -7.51
C LEU A 124 13.06 -1.64 -7.82
N VAL A 125 13.83 -1.30 -6.80
CA VAL A 125 15.18 -0.74 -6.92
C VAL A 125 16.03 -1.14 -5.72
N SER A 126 17.33 -1.35 -5.94
CA SER A 126 18.32 -1.49 -4.86
C SER A 126 19.35 -0.37 -4.90
N PHE A 127 19.87 0.01 -3.75
CA PHE A 127 20.81 1.12 -3.60
C PHE A 127 21.67 0.99 -2.35
N LEU A 128 22.81 1.70 -2.37
CA LEU A 128 23.82 1.64 -1.30
C LEU A 128 23.81 2.94 -0.48
N VAL A 129 23.79 2.81 0.84
CA VAL A 129 23.91 3.92 1.80
C VAL A 129 24.94 3.55 2.86
N GLU A 130 26.03 4.31 2.98
CA GLU A 130 27.11 4.07 3.97
C GLU A 130 27.64 2.62 3.97
N ASP A 131 27.96 2.07 2.79
CA ASP A 131 28.41 0.68 2.58
C ASP A 131 27.38 -0.41 2.97
N GLN A 132 26.13 -0.02 3.21
CA GLN A 132 25.02 -0.91 3.49
C GLN A 132 24.03 -0.91 2.32
N GLU A 133 23.67 -2.10 1.84
CA GLU A 133 22.71 -2.27 0.76
C GLU A 133 21.27 -2.28 1.29
N TYR A 134 20.37 -1.63 0.54
CA TYR A 134 18.95 -1.52 0.79
C TYR A 134 18.19 -1.77 -0.51
N GLY A 135 16.95 -2.21 -0.39
CA GLY A 135 16.04 -2.37 -1.53
C GLY A 135 14.65 -1.85 -1.21
N LEU A 136 14.00 -1.24 -2.20
CA LEU A 136 12.57 -1.00 -2.19
C LEU A 136 11.90 -2.14 -2.94
N TYR A 137 10.88 -2.71 -2.32
CA TYR A 137 10.14 -3.84 -2.85
C TYR A 137 8.65 -3.52 -2.93
N ILE A 138 7.98 -3.99 -3.97
CA ILE A 138 6.53 -3.93 -4.13
C ILE A 138 5.94 -5.23 -3.56
N PRO A 139 5.01 -5.16 -2.61
CA PRO A 139 4.27 -6.34 -2.17
C PRO A 139 3.44 -6.90 -3.34
N LEU A 140 3.52 -8.21 -3.58
CA LEU A 140 2.73 -8.89 -4.61
C LEU A 140 1.27 -9.10 -4.15
N ASP A 141 1.05 -9.18 -2.83
CA ASP A 141 -0.28 -9.21 -2.24
C ASP A 141 -0.93 -7.81 -2.25
N PRO A 142 -2.26 -7.72 -2.50
CA PRO A 142 -2.97 -6.46 -2.49
C PRO A 142 -2.94 -5.79 -1.11
N PHE A 143 -2.60 -4.50 -1.09
CA PHE A 143 -2.50 -3.71 0.14
C PHE A 143 -3.83 -3.04 0.47
N PHE A 144 -4.43 -3.43 1.60
CA PHE A 144 -5.67 -2.84 2.09
C PHE A 144 -5.47 -1.90 3.27
N VAL A 145 -6.22 -0.80 3.26
CA VAL A 145 -6.27 0.20 4.33
C VAL A 145 -7.68 0.25 4.91
N VAL A 146 -7.77 0.27 6.23
CA VAL A 146 -9.05 0.45 6.94
C VAL A 146 -9.11 1.87 7.48
N ALA A 147 -10.15 2.60 7.08
CA ALA A 147 -10.43 3.92 7.62
C ALA A 147 -11.83 4.00 8.22
N ARG A 148 -11.99 4.81 9.25
CA ARG A 148 -13.29 5.24 9.76
C ARG A 148 -13.76 6.45 8.96
N MET A 149 -15.02 6.43 8.54
CA MET A 149 -15.67 7.57 7.90
C MET A 149 -16.28 8.48 8.99
N ASP A 150 -15.80 9.71 9.09
CA ASP A 150 -16.27 10.73 10.05
C ASP A 150 -16.59 12.02 9.28
N ASP A 151 -17.87 12.42 9.23
CA ASP A 151 -18.34 13.62 8.51
C ASP A 151 -17.78 13.79 7.08
N GLY A 152 -17.62 12.67 6.36
CA GLY A 152 -17.10 12.64 4.98
C GLY A 152 -15.56 12.67 4.87
N CYS A 153 -14.84 12.65 5.99
CA CYS A 153 -13.40 12.48 6.05
C CYS A 153 -13.06 11.02 6.41
N ALA A 154 -12.06 10.44 5.75
CA ALA A 154 -11.51 9.14 6.14
C ALA A 154 -10.36 9.33 7.12
N VAL A 155 -10.52 8.78 8.32
CA VAL A 155 -9.47 8.76 9.36
C VAL A 155 -8.99 7.33 9.48
N LEU A 156 -7.68 7.15 9.34
CA LEU A 156 -7.05 5.84 9.45
C LEU A 156 -7.36 5.19 10.82
N VAL A 157 -7.64 3.89 10.80
CA VAL A 157 -7.75 3.09 12.02
C VAL A 157 -6.38 2.50 12.31
N GLU A 158 -5.77 2.85 13.44
CA GLU A 158 -4.40 2.47 13.81
C GLU A 158 -4.35 1.80 15.20
N GLY A 159 -3.30 1.00 15.43
CA GLY A 159 -2.99 0.42 16.74
C GLY A 159 -4.09 -0.50 17.28
N GLU A 160 -4.39 -0.38 18.58
CA GLU A 160 -5.35 -1.26 19.29
C GLU A 160 -6.76 -1.24 18.68
N ASP A 161 -7.17 -0.12 18.06
CA ASP A 161 -8.45 -0.03 17.38
C ASP A 161 -8.45 -0.86 16.08
N PHE A 162 -7.33 -0.89 15.37
CA PHE A 162 -7.18 -1.70 14.16
C PHE A 162 -7.24 -3.19 14.49
N ASP A 163 -6.45 -3.63 15.49
CA ASP A 163 -6.44 -5.03 15.96
C ASP A 163 -7.83 -5.54 16.36
N ARG A 164 -8.67 -4.64 16.89
CA ARG A 164 -10.04 -4.97 17.30
C ARG A 164 -11.03 -4.98 16.13
N ILE A 165 -10.84 -4.12 15.14
CA ILE A 165 -11.80 -3.89 14.05
C ILE A 165 -11.53 -4.80 12.85
N GLN A 166 -10.26 -5.03 12.50
CA GLN A 166 -9.86 -5.89 11.38
C GLN A 166 -10.59 -7.25 11.36
N PRO A 167 -10.56 -8.09 12.42
CA PRO A 167 -11.19 -9.40 12.36
C PRO A 167 -12.71 -9.34 12.19
N ARG A 168 -13.34 -8.22 12.56
CA ARG A 168 -14.78 -8.01 12.36
C ARG A 168 -15.10 -7.55 10.95
N ILE A 169 -14.23 -6.73 10.36
CA ILE A 169 -14.32 -6.35 8.95
C ILE A 169 -14.17 -7.60 8.09
N GLU A 170 -13.16 -8.43 8.35
CA GLU A 170 -12.94 -9.68 7.62
C GLU A 170 -14.17 -10.60 7.70
N ALA A 171 -14.74 -10.79 8.89
CA ALA A 171 -15.97 -11.58 9.07
C ALA A 171 -17.16 -11.02 8.25
N GLU A 172 -17.38 -9.71 8.27
CA GLU A 172 -18.45 -9.08 7.48
C GLU A 172 -18.22 -9.21 5.97
N LEU A 173 -16.97 -9.21 5.50
CA LEU A 173 -16.63 -9.41 4.09
C LEU A 173 -16.87 -10.86 3.67
N ASP A 174 -16.41 -11.83 4.45
CA ASP A 174 -16.63 -13.26 4.20
C ASP A 174 -18.12 -13.61 4.14
N GLU A 175 -18.94 -13.04 5.03
CA GLU A 175 -20.40 -13.22 5.03
C GLU A 175 -21.07 -12.69 3.76
N ARG A 176 -20.49 -11.66 3.13
CA ARG A 176 -21.03 -11.04 1.89
C ARG A 176 -20.59 -11.77 0.63
N ASP A 177 -19.44 -12.44 0.65
CA ASP A 177 -18.90 -13.20 -0.49
C ASP A 177 -19.56 -14.58 -0.65
N LEU A 178 -20.27 -15.06 0.37
CA LEU A 178 -21.06 -16.29 0.29
C LEU A 178 -22.25 -16.11 -0.68
N PRO A 179 -22.33 -16.91 -1.77
CA PRO A 179 -23.51 -16.89 -2.64
C PRO A 179 -24.71 -17.45 -1.86
N GLU A 180 -25.81 -16.69 -1.84
CA GLU A 180 -27.13 -17.13 -1.32
C GLU A 180 -27.64 -18.43 -1.97
#